data_AF-A0AAU7CMS8-F1
#
_entry.id   AF-A0AAU7CMS8-F1
#
_cell.length_a   1.000
_cell.length_b   1.000
_cell.length_c   1.000
_cell.angle_alpha   90.00
_cell.angle_beta   90.00
_cell.angle_gamma   90.00
#
_symmetry.space_group_name_H-M   'P 1'
#
loop_
_entity.id
_entity.type
_entity.pdbx_description
1 polymer ?
#
loop_
_entity_poly.entity_id
_entity_poly.type
_entity_poly.pdbx_seq_one_letter_code
_entity_poly.pdbx_strand_id
1 'polypeptide(L)'
;MRENRLTIARLLGLILFFGVIFAGLRSGSNDWFKLTYSLTFLALVYAAIAARYRGAFWYGFAVAGWAYFVVGFGPWIGSPPLTEPLRAVNRNLVSSVVLEIVSGTMSRHDSSPSGSRSMLFAMHWANRDGIGHCVLTVLFAIAGGLGSRSLARSRTSEG
;
A
#
# COMPACT_ATOMS: atom_id res chain seq x y z
N MET A 1 31.39 -21.16 1.52
CA MET A 1 30.11 -20.56 1.97
C MET A 1 30.29 -19.05 2.02
N ARG A 2 29.70 -18.28 1.10
CA ARG A 2 29.76 -16.81 1.17
C ARG A 2 28.87 -16.37 2.33
N GLU A 3 29.46 -15.93 3.42
CA GLU A 3 28.72 -15.32 4.53
C GLU A 3 27.89 -14.16 3.98
N ASN A 4 26.57 -14.26 4.10
CA ASN A 4 25.67 -13.13 3.84
C ASN A 4 25.91 -12.11 4.95
N ARG A 5 26.96 -11.29 4.83
CA ARG A 5 27.22 -10.20 5.76
C ARG A 5 26.05 -9.23 5.67
N LEU A 6 25.22 -9.24 6.70
CA LEU A 6 24.21 -8.22 6.92
C LEU A 6 24.96 -6.91 7.12
N THR A 7 24.96 -6.08 6.08
CA THR A 7 25.59 -4.77 6.16
C THR A 7 24.80 -3.90 7.14
N ILE A 8 25.48 -3.09 7.94
CA ILE A 8 24.86 -2.12 8.86
C ILE A 8 23.84 -1.25 8.11
N ALA A 9 24.13 -0.90 6.86
CA ALA A 9 23.22 -0.19 5.98
C ALA A 9 21.86 -0.89 5.78
N ARG A 10 21.83 -2.23 5.63
CA ARG A 10 20.57 -2.99 5.52
C ARG A 10 19.78 -2.98 6.83
N LEU A 11 20.48 -3.10 7.96
CA LEU A 11 19.85 -3.03 9.28
C LEU A 11 19.23 -1.65 9.53
N LEU A 12 19.98 -0.58 9.25
CA LEU A 12 19.50 0.80 9.37
C LEU A 12 18.31 1.07 8.43
N GLY A 13 18.36 0.58 7.19
CA GLY A 13 17.23 0.69 6.27
C GLY A 13 15.97 -0.03 6.77
N LEU A 14 16.13 -1.20 7.37
CA LEU A 14 15.02 -1.96 7.97
C LEU A 14 14.43 -1.24 9.18
N ILE A 15 15.28 -0.74 10.09
CA ILE A 15 14.84 0.04 11.25
C ILE A 15 14.10 1.30 10.80
N LEU A 16 14.62 2.02 9.80
CA LEU A 16 13.97 3.20 9.23
C LEU A 16 12.61 2.85 8.65
N PHE A 17 12.51 1.75 7.90
CA PHE A 17 11.26 1.28 7.31
C PHE A 17 10.20 0.97 8.39
N PHE A 18 10.56 0.20 9.42
CA PHE A 18 9.66 -0.08 10.55
C PHE A 18 9.31 1.18 11.34
N GLY A 19 10.27 2.09 11.53
CA GLY A 19 10.06 3.37 12.20
C GLY A 19 9.01 4.23 11.49
N VAL A 20 9.08 4.33 10.16
CA VAL A 20 8.09 5.05 9.34
C VAL A 20 6.70 4.40 9.46
N ILE A 21 6.62 3.07 9.44
CA ILE A 21 5.35 2.34 9.61
C ILE A 21 4.73 2.62 10.98
N PHE A 22 5.50 2.45 12.06
CA PHE A 22 5.00 2.67 13.41
C PHE A 22 4.65 4.15 13.66
N ALA A 23 5.41 5.08 13.11
CA ALA A 23 5.08 6.51 13.15
C ALA A 23 3.76 6.80 12.45
N GLY A 24 3.53 6.22 11.27
CA GLY A 24 2.28 6.33 10.53
C GLY A 24 1.08 5.74 11.28
N LEU A 25 1.20 4.52 11.80
CA LEU A 25 0.15 3.85 12.59
C LEU A 25 -0.21 4.63 13.85
N ARG A 26 0.79 5.24 14.50
CA ARG A 26 0.60 6.07 15.68
C ARG A 26 -0.13 7.37 15.33
N SER A 27 0.33 8.08 14.31
CA SER A 27 -0.19 9.41 13.98
C SER A 27 -1.55 9.37 13.27
N GLY A 28 -1.83 8.35 12.45
CA GLY A 28 -3.05 8.19 11.65
C GLY A 28 -3.49 9.44 10.87
N SER A 29 -2.53 10.30 10.50
CA SER A 29 -2.81 11.49 9.70
C SER A 29 -2.95 11.11 8.23
N ASN A 30 -3.68 11.95 7.49
CA ASN A 30 -3.85 11.78 6.05
C ASN A 30 -2.51 11.88 5.30
N ASP A 31 -1.61 12.74 5.79
CA ASP A 31 -0.28 12.91 5.19
C ASP A 31 0.58 11.65 5.29
N TRP A 32 0.53 10.98 6.44
CA TRP A 32 1.23 9.69 6.61
C TRP A 32 0.66 8.62 5.71
N PHE A 33 -0.67 8.53 5.58
CA PHE A 33 -1.30 7.60 4.65
C PHE A 33 -0.85 7.85 3.21
N LYS A 34 -0.91 9.10 2.72
CA LYS A 34 -0.46 9.48 1.38
C LYS A 34 1.02 9.16 1.14
N LEU A 35 1.86 9.43 2.13
CA LEU A 35 3.30 9.13 2.08
C LEU A 35 3.53 7.61 2.00
N THR A 36 2.92 6.82 2.89
CA THR A 36 3.10 5.36 2.89
C THR A 36 2.55 4.72 1.63
N TYR A 37 1.39 5.17 1.15
CA TYR A 37 0.78 4.71 -0.10
C TYR A 37 1.67 5.01 -1.30
N SER A 38 2.13 6.26 -1.45
CA SER A 38 3.00 6.65 -2.57
C SER A 38 4.33 5.90 -2.56
N LEU A 39 4.91 5.69 -1.37
CA LEU A 39 6.15 4.93 -1.21
C LEU A 39 5.96 3.45 -1.57
N THR A 40 4.84 2.85 -1.18
CA THR A 40 4.50 1.46 -1.53
C THR A 40 4.29 1.31 -3.04
N PHE A 41 3.52 2.24 -3.64
CA PHE A 41 3.29 2.26 -5.08
C PHE A 41 4.60 2.42 -5.87
N LEU A 42 5.46 3.36 -5.45
CA LEU A 42 6.76 3.58 -6.10
C LEU A 42 7.68 2.36 -5.95
N ALA A 43 7.64 1.67 -4.81
CA ALA A 43 8.36 0.41 -4.61
C ALA A 43 7.87 -0.70 -5.55
N LEU A 44 6.55 -0.81 -5.80
CA LEU A 44 5.98 -1.77 -6.75
C LEU A 44 6.31 -1.44 -8.20
N VAL A 45 6.29 -0.16 -8.59
CA VAL A 45 6.73 0.30 -9.91
C VAL A 45 8.21 0.00 -10.11
N TYR A 46 9.05 0.36 -9.13
CA TYR A 46 10.47 0.04 -9.16
C TYR A 46 10.69 -1.47 -9.26
N ALA A 47 9.92 -2.28 -8.53
CA ALA A 47 10.02 -3.72 -8.61
C ALA A 47 9.61 -4.28 -9.98
N ALA A 48 8.60 -3.72 -10.63
CA ALA A 48 8.20 -4.10 -11.98
C ALA A 48 9.30 -3.78 -13.01
N ILE A 49 9.94 -2.61 -12.90
CA ILE A 49 11.10 -2.26 -13.74
C ILE A 49 12.27 -3.18 -13.43
N ALA A 50 12.57 -3.38 -12.15
CA ALA A 50 13.65 -4.25 -11.70
C ALA A 50 13.42 -5.71 -12.11
N ALA A 51 12.18 -6.20 -12.19
CA ALA A 51 11.87 -7.53 -12.69
C ALA A 51 12.39 -7.74 -14.12
N ARG A 52 12.35 -6.71 -14.97
CA ARG A 52 12.90 -6.79 -16.33
C ARG A 52 14.43 -6.98 -16.35
N TYR A 53 15.14 -6.34 -15.42
CA TYR A 53 16.61 -6.28 -15.43
C TYR A 53 17.28 -7.20 -14.41
N ARG A 54 16.55 -7.66 -13.39
CA ARG A 54 17.05 -8.46 -12.27
C ARG A 54 16.25 -9.75 -12.15
N GLY A 55 16.93 -10.80 -11.69
CA GLY A 55 16.43 -12.18 -11.74
C GLY A 55 15.13 -12.47 -10.95
N ALA A 56 14.76 -13.75 -10.90
CA ALA A 56 13.46 -14.28 -10.47
C ALA A 56 12.84 -13.70 -9.17
N PHE A 57 13.65 -13.21 -8.23
CA PHE A 57 13.16 -12.54 -7.03
C PHE A 57 12.26 -11.33 -7.36
N TRP A 58 12.69 -10.48 -8.30
CA TRP A 58 11.98 -9.25 -8.61
C TRP A 58 10.67 -9.50 -9.35
N TYR A 59 10.62 -10.55 -10.17
CA TYR A 59 9.37 -11.03 -10.77
C TYR A 59 8.36 -11.47 -9.71
N GLY A 60 8.77 -12.32 -8.78
CA GLY A 60 7.90 -12.77 -7.69
C GLY A 60 7.42 -11.62 -6.81
N PHE A 61 8.31 -10.68 -6.51
CA PHE A 61 7.99 -9.49 -5.74
C PHE A 61 6.96 -8.61 -6.46
N ALA A 62 7.18 -8.32 -7.74
CA ALA A 62 6.28 -7.50 -8.53
C ALA A 62 4.89 -8.16 -8.64
N VAL A 63 4.83 -9.44 -9.03
CA VAL A 63 3.55 -10.13 -9.24
C VAL A 63 2.75 -10.26 -7.94
N ALA A 64 3.37 -10.75 -6.85
CA ALA A 64 2.67 -10.91 -5.58
C ALA A 64 2.29 -9.57 -4.95
N GLY A 65 3.20 -8.58 -5.06
CA GLY A 65 2.96 -7.23 -4.56
C GLY A 65 1.83 -6.53 -5.29
N TRP A 66 1.81 -6.55 -6.62
CA TRP A 66 0.71 -5.98 -7.41
C TRP A 66 -0.61 -6.72 -7.19
N ALA A 67 -0.59 -8.05 -7.11
CA ALA A 67 -1.79 -8.84 -6.84
C ALA A 67 -2.43 -8.43 -5.50
N TYR A 68 -1.64 -8.39 -4.43
CA TYR A 68 -2.14 -7.98 -3.12
C TYR A 68 -2.53 -6.50 -3.11
N PHE A 69 -1.77 -5.62 -3.75
CA PHE A 69 -2.09 -4.20 -3.85
C PHE A 69 -3.44 -3.97 -4.51
N VAL A 70 -3.69 -4.66 -5.63
CA VAL A 70 -4.99 -4.64 -6.30
C VAL A 70 -6.05 -5.17 -5.36
N VAL A 71 -5.85 -6.32 -4.70
CA VAL A 71 -6.79 -6.93 -3.70
C VAL A 71 -7.09 -6.02 -2.50
N GLY A 72 -6.11 -5.27 -2.02
CA GLY A 72 -6.25 -4.38 -0.86
C GLY A 72 -6.83 -3.00 -1.17
N PHE A 73 -6.65 -2.51 -2.41
CA PHE A 73 -7.09 -1.16 -2.81
C PHE A 73 -8.15 -1.14 -3.91
N GLY A 74 -8.64 -2.31 -4.32
CA GLY A 74 -9.62 -2.41 -5.38
C GLY A 74 -11.04 -2.03 -4.96
N PRO A 75 -11.94 -1.86 -5.94
CA PRO A 75 -13.25 -1.25 -5.75
C PRO A 75 -14.24 -2.09 -4.91
N TRP A 76 -13.96 -3.37 -4.64
CA TRP A 76 -14.88 -4.26 -3.91
C TRP A 76 -15.02 -3.95 -2.42
N ILE A 77 -14.10 -3.18 -1.80
CA ILE A 77 -14.17 -2.84 -0.36
C ILE A 77 -15.27 -1.80 -0.07
N GLY A 78 -15.84 -1.17 -1.10
CA GLY A 78 -16.75 -0.04 -0.96
C GLY A 78 -18.20 -0.28 -1.38
N SER A 79 -18.67 -1.52 -1.57
CA SER A 79 -20.08 -1.75 -1.94
C SER A 79 -20.96 -1.87 -0.70
N PRO A 80 -21.73 -0.83 -0.30
CA PRO A 80 -22.77 -1.01 0.70
C PRO A 80 -23.82 -2.01 0.20
N PRO A 81 -24.47 -2.77 1.10
CA PRO A 81 -25.63 -3.57 0.74
C PRO A 81 -26.69 -2.66 0.09
N LEU A 82 -27.39 -3.19 -0.93
CA LEU A 82 -28.23 -2.56 -1.96
C LEU A 82 -29.33 -1.55 -1.53
N THR A 83 -29.34 -1.04 -0.30
CA THR A 83 -30.42 -0.21 0.25
C THR A 83 -30.13 1.28 0.32
N GLU A 84 -28.92 1.76 -0.02
CA GLU A 84 -28.57 3.19 0.01
C GLU A 84 -28.21 3.71 -1.41
N PRO A 85 -28.82 4.80 -1.89
CA PRO A 85 -28.65 5.29 -3.25
C PRO A 85 -27.23 5.86 -3.50
N LEU A 86 -26.41 5.08 -4.21
CA LEU A 86 -25.40 5.51 -5.20
C LEU A 86 -24.44 6.68 -4.84
N ARG A 87 -24.11 6.94 -3.57
CA ARG A 87 -23.21 8.05 -3.20
C ARG A 87 -22.11 7.74 -2.19
N ALA A 88 -21.79 6.47 -1.98
CA ALA A 88 -20.62 6.06 -1.18
C ALA A 88 -19.46 5.63 -2.09
N VAL A 89 -18.99 6.53 -2.96
CA VAL A 89 -17.68 6.35 -3.61
C VAL A 89 -16.63 6.45 -2.51
N ASN A 90 -15.89 5.37 -2.28
CA ASN A 90 -14.86 5.27 -1.25
C ASN A 90 -13.85 6.43 -1.38
N ARG A 91 -13.92 7.41 -0.48
CA ARG A 91 -13.14 8.66 -0.51
C ARG A 91 -11.63 8.46 -0.31
N ASN A 92 -11.18 7.24 -0.04
CA ASN A 92 -9.77 6.91 0.18
C ASN A 92 -9.08 6.30 -1.05
N LEU A 93 -9.79 6.08 -2.17
CA LEU A 93 -9.14 5.68 -3.41
C LEU A 93 -8.51 6.91 -4.10
N VAL A 94 -7.35 6.74 -4.73
CA VAL A 94 -6.72 7.83 -5.50
C VAL A 94 -7.66 8.38 -6.59
N SER A 95 -8.60 7.58 -7.09
CA SER A 95 -9.65 8.04 -8.00
C SER A 95 -10.59 9.07 -7.37
N SER A 96 -10.88 8.98 -6.07
CA SER A 96 -11.64 10.00 -5.35
C SER A 96 -10.81 11.24 -5.06
N VAL A 97 -9.47 11.15 -4.89
CA VAL A 97 -8.62 12.36 -4.81
C VAL A 97 -8.64 13.11 -6.14
N VAL A 98 -8.57 12.41 -7.27
CA VAL A 98 -8.72 13.03 -8.60
C VAL A 98 -10.13 13.61 -8.77
N LEU A 99 -11.17 12.87 -8.38
CA LEU A 99 -12.56 13.36 -8.42
C LEU A 99 -12.83 14.48 -7.41
N GLU A 100 -12.15 14.56 -6.28
CA GLU A 100 -12.31 15.58 -5.24
C GLU A 100 -11.48 16.83 -5.56
N ILE A 101 -10.35 16.71 -6.24
CA ILE A 101 -9.67 17.86 -6.87
C ILE A 101 -10.57 18.45 -7.96
N VAL A 102 -11.23 17.60 -8.75
CA VAL A 102 -12.16 18.03 -9.82
C VAL A 102 -13.50 18.53 -9.27
N SER A 103 -14.01 17.94 -8.18
CA SER A 103 -15.30 18.28 -7.56
C SER A 103 -15.18 19.40 -6.52
N GLY A 104 -14.02 19.56 -5.89
CA GLY A 104 -13.74 20.60 -4.89
C GLY A 104 -13.71 22.01 -5.49
N THR A 105 -13.63 22.11 -6.81
CA THR A 105 -13.84 23.37 -7.53
C THR A 105 -15.32 23.76 -7.62
N MET A 106 -16.27 22.84 -7.41
CA MET A 106 -17.70 23.06 -7.68
C MET A 106 -18.65 23.05 -6.47
N SER A 107 -18.20 22.75 -5.24
CA SER A 107 -19.11 22.75 -4.08
C SER A 107 -18.48 23.35 -2.83
N ARG A 108 -18.26 24.67 -2.88
CA ARG A 108 -18.33 25.51 -1.67
C ARG A 108 -19.77 26.02 -1.54
N HIS A 109 -20.65 25.22 -0.96
CA HIS A 109 -21.85 25.75 -0.30
C HIS A 109 -22.34 24.79 0.78
N ASP A 110 -22.39 25.34 2.00
CA ASP A 110 -23.09 24.90 3.21
C ASP A 110 -22.67 23.60 3.91
N SER A 111 -22.01 23.74 5.08
CA SER A 111 -22.11 22.72 6.13
C SER A 111 -22.07 23.31 7.54
N SER A 112 -23.07 22.88 8.31
CA SER A 112 -23.33 23.17 9.72
C SER A 112 -22.39 22.38 10.64
N PRO A 113 -21.90 22.94 11.77
CA PRO A 113 -20.71 22.44 12.48
C PRO A 113 -20.91 21.25 13.44
N SER A 114 -22.07 20.59 13.50
CA SER A 114 -22.34 19.55 14.52
C SER A 114 -21.86 18.13 14.17
N GLY A 115 -21.45 17.85 12.92
CA GLY A 115 -21.03 16.51 12.46
C GLY A 115 -19.51 16.23 12.48
N SER A 116 -18.68 17.21 12.84
CA SER A 116 -17.23 17.14 12.53
C SER A 116 -16.44 16.09 13.33
N ARG A 117 -16.83 15.76 14.57
CA ARG A 117 -16.03 14.83 15.40
C ARG A 117 -16.15 13.37 14.95
N SER A 118 -17.36 12.88 14.68
CA SER A 118 -17.57 11.50 14.24
C SER A 118 -16.92 11.23 12.87
N MET A 119 -16.97 12.22 11.97
CA MET A 119 -16.33 12.15 10.66
C MET A 119 -14.80 12.08 10.75
N LEU A 120 -14.19 12.89 11.63
CA LEU A 120 -12.74 12.85 11.86
C LEU A 120 -12.28 11.50 12.43
N PHE A 121 -13.04 10.92 13.37
CA PHE A 121 -12.73 9.59 13.89
C PHE A 121 -12.83 8.51 12.80
N ALA A 122 -13.91 8.50 12.02
CA ALA A 122 -14.08 7.54 10.93
C ALA A 122 -12.94 7.62 9.90
N MET A 123 -12.50 8.84 9.56
CA MET A 123 -11.38 9.06 8.66
C MET A 123 -10.05 8.56 9.23
N HIS A 124 -9.81 8.77 10.53
CA HIS A 124 -8.60 8.29 11.21
C HIS A 124 -8.52 6.75 11.24
N TRP A 125 -9.65 6.07 11.47
CA TRP A 125 -9.72 4.60 11.41
C TRP A 125 -9.44 4.08 10.01
N ALA A 126 -10.07 4.66 8.98
CA ALA A 126 -9.85 4.26 7.60
C ALA A 126 -8.38 4.44 7.15
N ASN A 127 -7.72 5.51 7.58
CA ASN A 127 -6.30 5.73 7.30
C ASN A 127 -5.40 4.65 7.94
N ARG A 128 -5.73 4.20 9.15
CA ARG A 128 -4.98 3.13 9.84
C ARG A 128 -5.09 1.81 9.12
N ASP A 129 -6.29 1.44 8.69
CA ASP A 129 -6.51 0.21 7.91
C ASP A 129 -5.75 0.26 6.58
N GLY A 130 -5.77 1.43 5.91
CA GLY A 130 -5.00 1.67 4.69
C GLY A 130 -3.49 1.48 4.87
N ILE A 131 -2.91 1.97 5.98
CA ILE A 131 -1.50 1.72 6.31
C ILE A 131 -1.26 0.22 6.53
N GLY A 132 -2.16 -0.47 7.23
CA GLY A 132 -2.09 -1.92 7.42
C GLY A 132 -2.04 -2.69 6.09
N HIS A 133 -2.88 -2.34 5.13
CA HIS A 133 -2.86 -2.92 3.79
C HIS A 133 -1.56 -2.64 3.04
N CYS A 134 -0.99 -1.44 3.13
CA CYS A 134 0.33 -1.14 2.54
C CYS A 134 1.42 -2.06 3.12
N VAL A 135 1.44 -2.24 4.44
CA VAL A 135 2.43 -3.11 5.11
C VAL A 135 2.27 -4.57 4.66
N LEU A 136 1.04 -5.08 4.65
CA LEU A 136 0.74 -6.43 4.17
C LEU A 136 1.14 -6.62 2.71
N THR A 137 0.92 -5.61 1.86
CA THR A 137 1.36 -5.62 0.45
C THR A 137 2.85 -5.87 0.34
N VAL A 138 3.67 -5.13 1.11
CA VAL A 138 5.12 -5.28 1.09
C VAL A 138 5.54 -6.67 1.60
N LEU A 139 4.90 -7.19 2.65
CA LEU A 139 5.18 -8.53 3.17
C LEU A 139 4.87 -9.62 2.15
N PHE A 140 3.70 -9.56 1.49
CA PHE A 140 3.32 -10.48 0.42
C PHE A 140 4.28 -10.40 -0.77
N ALA A 141 4.71 -9.20 -1.15
CA ALA A 141 5.71 -9.00 -2.20
C ALA A 141 7.04 -9.66 -1.83
N ILE A 142 7.54 -9.47 -0.61
CA ILE A 142 8.78 -10.11 -0.13
C ILE A 142 8.65 -11.63 -0.16
N ALA A 143 7.54 -12.19 0.33
CA ALA A 143 7.28 -13.62 0.33
C ALA A 143 7.25 -14.19 -1.10
N GLY A 144 6.56 -13.52 -2.03
CA GLY A 144 6.52 -13.89 -3.45
C GLY A 144 7.90 -13.88 -4.09
N GLY A 145 8.70 -12.84 -3.82
CA GLY A 145 10.07 -12.76 -4.33
C GLY A 145 10.96 -13.88 -3.79
N LEU A 146 10.88 -14.20 -2.50
CA LEU A 146 11.62 -15.30 -1.89
C LEU A 146 11.20 -16.65 -2.48
N GLY A 147 9.90 -16.88 -2.67
CA GLY A 147 9.34 -18.08 -3.30
C GLY A 147 9.87 -18.28 -4.72
N SER A 148 9.77 -17.25 -5.58
CA SER A 148 10.30 -17.32 -6.96
C SER A 148 11.81 -17.55 -7.00
N ARG A 149 12.57 -17.01 -6.05
CA ARG A 149 14.02 -17.26 -5.96
C ARG A 149 14.32 -18.71 -5.54
N SER A 150 13.54 -19.28 -4.65
CA SER A 150 13.69 -20.68 -4.22
C SER A 150 13.45 -21.63 -5.39
N LEU A 151 12.37 -21.41 -6.15
CA LEU A 151 12.03 -22.18 -7.34
C LEU A 151 13.06 -22.05 -8.46
N ALA A 152 13.67 -20.87 -8.62
CA ALA A 152 14.74 -20.69 -9.60
C ALA A 152 16.02 -21.48 -9.23
N ARG A 153 16.28 -21.68 -7.94
CA ARG A 153 17.44 -22.46 -7.46
C ARG A 153 17.25 -23.96 -7.59
N SER A 154 16.03 -24.48 -7.38
CA SER A 154 15.77 -25.91 -7.54
C SER A 154 15.93 -26.38 -8.98
N ARG A 155 15.56 -25.54 -9.97
CA ARG A 155 15.74 -25.88 -11.39
C ARG A 155 17.21 -25.99 -11.82
N THR A 156 18.12 -25.31 -11.14
CA THR A 156 19.56 -25.35 -11.46
C THR A 156 20.29 -26.55 -10.85
N SER A 157 19.68 -27.29 -9.92
CA SER A 157 20.31 -28.47 -9.32
C SER A 157 20.00 -29.78 -10.04
N GLU A 158 19.06 -29.77 -10.99
CA GLU A 158 18.60 -30.98 -11.70
C GLU A 158 19.19 -31.15 -13.11
N GLY A 159 19.99 -30.19 -13.59
CA GLY A 159 20.64 -30.24 -14.91
C GLY A 159 22.15 -30.11 -14.80
#